data_AF-A0AB38UNQ2-F1
#
_entry.id   AF-A0AB38UNQ2-F1
#
_cell.length_a   1.000
_cell.length_b   1.000
_cell.length_c   1.000
_cell.angle_alpha   90.00
_cell.angle_beta   90.00
_cell.angle_gamma   90.00
#
_symmetry.space_group_name_H-M   'P 1'
#
loop_
_entity.id
_entity.type
_entity.pdbx_description
1 polymer ?
#
loop_
_entity_poly.entity_id
_entity_poly.type
_entity_poly.pdbx_seq_one_letter_code
_entity_poly.pdbx_strand_id
1 'polypeptide(L)' 'MARVARYEVDEVVRAAAATYPDAALRFLDAIHVATAHAAFSSWLVTFVAYDERLLAAAAAVGLPTAAPGRHQP' A
#
# COMPACT_ATOMS: atom_id res chain seq x y z
N MET A 1 12.05 -21.34 6.40
CA MET A 1 11.96 -19.90 6.77
C MET A 1 11.72 -19.13 5.49
N ALA A 2 10.63 -18.36 5.40
CA ALA A 2 10.40 -17.49 4.24
C ALA A 2 11.32 -16.25 4.31
N ARG A 3 11.71 -15.69 3.15
CA ARG A 3 12.51 -14.46 3.07
C ARG A 3 11.59 -13.24 3.20
N VAL A 4 11.96 -12.29 4.05
CA VAL A 4 11.31 -10.99 4.17
C VAL A 4 12.31 -9.92 3.77
N ALA A 5 11.95 -9.10 2.78
CA ALA A 5 12.69 -7.91 2.41
C ALA A 5 12.11 -6.69 3.16
N ARG A 6 12.97 -5.72 3.49
CA ARG A 6 12.57 -4.44 4.06
C ARG A 6 12.87 -3.36 3.04
N TYR A 7 11.95 -2.41 2.88
CA TYR A 7 12.14 -1.21 2.09
C TYR A 7 12.10 -0.02 3.04
N GLU A 8 13.03 0.93 2.86
CA GLU A 8 13.10 2.12 3.70
C GLU A 8 12.04 3.14 3.26
N VAL A 9 11.52 3.91 4.21
CA VAL A 9 10.62 5.04 3.90
C VAL A 9 11.48 6.22 3.45
N ASP A 10 12.00 6.11 2.23
CA ASP A 10 12.90 7.08 1.61
C ASP A 10 12.17 8.36 1.15
N GLU A 11 12.90 9.25 0.49
CA GLU A 11 12.35 10.51 0.00
C GLU A 11 11.27 10.32 -1.07
N VAL A 12 11.41 9.30 -1.93
CA VAL A 12 10.41 9.01 -2.97
C VAL A 12 9.09 8.61 -2.32
N VAL A 13 9.14 7.75 -1.31
CA VAL A 13 7.95 7.34 -0.55
C VAL A 13 7.32 8.53 0.18
N ARG A 14 8.12 9.36 0.86
CA ARG A 14 7.60 10.53 1.59
C ARG A 14 6.96 11.56 0.67
N ALA A 15 7.61 11.87 -0.45
CA ALA A 15 7.09 12.81 -1.43
C ALA A 15 5.79 12.28 -2.06
N ALA A 16 5.73 11.00 -2.44
CA ALA A 16 4.52 10.39 -2.97
C ALA A 16 3.40 10.36 -1.92
N ALA A 17 3.69 9.99 -0.67
CA ALA A 17 2.70 9.98 0.41
C ALA A 17 2.10 11.38 0.66
N ALA A 18 2.92 12.43 0.57
CA ALA A 18 2.48 13.81 0.74
C ALA A 18 1.54 14.31 -0.39
N THR A 19 1.46 13.60 -1.51
CA THR A 19 0.60 13.98 -2.65
C THR A 19 -0.83 13.45 -2.55
N TYR A 20 -1.10 12.50 -1.64
CA TYR A 20 -2.44 11.93 -1.54
C TYR A 20 -3.43 12.97 -0.99
N PRO A 21 -4.52 13.25 -1.73
CA PRO A 21 -5.40 14.38 -1.44
C PRO A 21 -6.37 14.15 -0.27
N ASP A 22 -6.34 12.98 0.37
CA ASP A 22 -7.44 12.53 1.23
C ASP A 22 -7.13 12.67 2.73
N ALA A 23 -7.95 13.45 3.43
CA ALA A 23 -7.95 13.54 4.89
C ALA A 23 -8.42 12.23 5.56
N ALA A 24 -9.06 11.32 4.80
CA ALA A 24 -9.48 10.01 5.28
C ALA A 24 -8.35 8.97 5.31
N LEU A 25 -7.30 9.14 4.51
CA LEU A 25 -6.07 8.38 4.63
C LEU A 25 -5.32 8.90 5.85
N ARG A 26 -5.25 8.10 6.91
CA ARG A 26 -4.34 8.42 8.01
C ARG A 26 -2.92 8.47 7.44
N PHE A 27 -2.07 9.32 8.02
CA PHE A 27 -0.67 9.47 7.58
C PHE A 27 0.07 8.13 7.41
N LEU A 28 -0.22 7.13 8.27
CA LEU A 28 0.35 5.79 8.17
C LEU A 28 -0.10 5.03 6.91
N ASP A 29 -1.37 5.16 6.52
CA ASP A 29 -1.92 4.49 5.34
C ASP A 29 -1.32 5.07 4.05
N ALA A 30 -1.10 6.39 4.02
CA ALA A 30 -0.46 7.07 2.90
C ALA A 30 0.95 6.53 2.63
N ILE A 31 1.74 6.23 3.67
CA ILE A 31 3.09 5.66 3.53
C ILE A 31 3.03 4.25 2.94
N HIS A 32 2.09 3.41 3.40
CA HIS A 32 1.96 2.05 2.87
C HIS A 32 1.57 2.05 1.40
N VAL A 33 0.55 2.83 1.04
CA VAL A 33 0.11 2.96 -0.36
C VAL A 33 1.20 3.59 -1.22
N ALA A 34 1.88 4.64 -0.75
CA ALA A 34 3.01 5.26 -1.46
C ALA A 34 4.15 4.28 -1.70
N THR A 35 4.53 3.49 -0.70
CA THR A 35 5.60 2.49 -0.87
C THR A 35 5.22 1.53 -1.99
N ALA A 36 4.05 0.92 -1.90
CA ALA A 36 3.58 -0.05 -2.88
C ALA A 36 3.42 0.55 -4.29
N HIS A 37 2.84 1.75 -4.40
CA HIS A 37 2.55 2.40 -5.67
C HIS A 37 3.81 3.02 -6.31
N ALA A 38 4.57 3.82 -5.57
CA ALA A 38 5.71 4.56 -6.13
C ALA A 38 6.95 3.67 -6.33
N ALA A 39 7.21 2.73 -5.41
CA ALA A 39 8.43 1.91 -5.47
C ALA A 39 8.21 0.53 -6.09
N PHE A 40 6.97 -0.01 -6.09
CA PHE A 40 6.74 -1.41 -6.50
C PHE A 40 5.66 -1.64 -7.56
N SER A 41 4.87 -0.65 -7.99
CA SER A 41 3.66 -0.88 -8.80
C SER A 41 3.86 -1.80 -10.02
N SER A 42 4.98 -1.68 -10.74
CA SER A 42 5.26 -2.50 -11.94
C SER A 42 5.51 -4.00 -11.67
N TRP A 43 5.86 -4.38 -10.44
CA TRP A 43 6.17 -5.76 -10.05
C TRP A 43 5.44 -6.23 -8.80
N LEU A 44 4.59 -5.38 -8.20
CA LEU A 44 3.85 -5.73 -7.00
C LEU A 44 2.77 -6.74 -7.35
N VAL A 45 2.92 -7.97 -6.87
CA VAL A 45 1.94 -9.04 -7.09
C VAL A 45 0.64 -8.74 -6.34
N THR A 46 0.74 -8.27 -5.09
CA THR A 46 -0.44 -7.99 -4.26
C THR A 46 -0.06 -7.16 -3.03
N PHE A 47 -0.94 -6.21 -2.69
CA PHE A 47 -0.92 -5.44 -1.46
C PHE A 47 -1.79 -6.16 -0.42
N VAL A 48 -1.16 -6.67 0.64
CA VAL A 48 -1.84 -7.47 1.66
C VAL A 48 -2.06 -6.64 2.92
N ALA A 49 -3.30 -6.53 3.36
CA ALA A 49 -3.65 -5.92 4.64
C ALA A 49 -4.94 -6.55 5.20
N TYR A 50 -5.16 -6.40 6.51
CA TYR A 50 -6.43 -6.77 7.15
C TYR A 50 -7.38 -5.57 7.29
N ASP A 51 -6.84 -4.35 7.27
CA ASP A 51 -7.62 -3.11 7.37
C ASP A 51 -8.31 -2.83 6.02
N GLU A 52 -9.64 -2.85 6.01
CA GLU A 52 -10.45 -2.63 4.81
C GLU A 52 -10.29 -1.23 4.21
N ARG A 53 -10.05 -0.22 5.04
CA ARG A 53 -9.89 1.16 4.57
C ARG A 53 -8.55 1.32 3.85
N LEU A 54 -7.50 0.70 4.39
CA LEU A 54 -6.19 0.68 3.73
C LEU A 54 -6.24 -0.09 2.41
N LEU A 55 -6.94 -1.23 2.36
CA LEU A 55 -7.15 -1.98 1.12
C LEU A 55 -7.95 -1.16 0.09
N ALA A 56 -9.00 -0.45 0.52
CA ALA A 56 -9.79 0.41 -0.36
C ALA A 56 -8.92 1.54 -0.95
N ALA A 57 -8.06 2.16 -0.15
CA ALA A 57 -7.15 3.18 -0.63
C ALA A 57 -6.09 2.63 -1.61
N ALA A 58 -5.53 1.45 -1.33
CA ALA A 58 -4.61 0.78 -2.25
C ALA A 58 -5.29 0.43 -3.58
N ALA A 59 -6.53 -0.08 -3.54
CA ALA A 59 -7.32 -0.37 -4.74
C ALA A 59 -7.67 0.89 -5.54
N ALA A 60 -7.96 2.01 -4.86
CA ALA A 60 -8.26 3.28 -5.51
C ALA A 60 -7.09 3.84 -6.35
N VAL A 61 -5.84 3.48 -6.01
CA VAL A 61 -4.64 3.81 -6.81
C VAL A 61 -4.23 2.68 -7.77
N GLY A 62 -5.10 1.69 -7.98
CA GLY A 62 -4.92 0.63 -8.96
C GLY A 62 -4.05 -0.54 -8.52
N LEU A 63 -3.71 -0.66 -7.23
CA LEU A 63 -2.95 -1.81 -6.74
C LEU A 63 -3.83 -3.05 -6.59
N PRO A 64 -3.33 -4.25 -6.94
CA PRO A 64 -3.99 -5.50 -6.58
C PRO A 64 -3.98 -5.68 -5.06
N THR A 65 -5.11 -6.08 -4.47
CA THR A 65 -5.27 -6.19 -3.02
C THR A 65 -5.76 -7.56 -2.57
N ALA A 66 -5.33 -7.99 -1.38
CA ALA A 66 -5.80 -9.21 -0.74
C ALA A 66 -5.88 -9.06 0.78
N ALA A 67 -6.85 -9.73 1.40
CA ALA A 67 -7.02 -9.78 2.85
C ALA A 67 -6.95 -11.24 3.34
N PRO A 68 -5.93 -11.64 4.12
CA PRO A 68 -5.86 -13.01 4.60
C PRO A 68 -7.06 -13.34 5.50
N GLY A 69 -7.53 -14.59 5.46
CA GLY A 69 -8.71 -15.01 6.22
C GLY A 69 -10.05 -14.50 5.67
N ARG A 70 -10.04 -13.75 4.57
CA ARG A 70 -11.23 -13.43 3.77
C ARG A 70 -11.08 -14.07 2.40
N HIS A 71 -12.03 -14.94 2.05
CA HIS A 71 -12.13 -15.42 0.67
C HIS A 71 -12.62 -14.27 -0.20
N GLN A 72 -11.79 -13.86 -1.15
CA GLN A 72 -12.22 -12.98 -2.24
C GLN A 72 -13.16 -13.80 -3.14
N PRO A 73 -14.37 -13.33 -3.45
CA PRO A 73 -15.28 -14.05 -4.33
C PRO A 73 -14.72 -14.21 -5.75
#